data_AF-A0A6G4XMB8-F1
#
_entry.id   AF-A0A6G4XMB8-F1
#
_cell.length_a   1.000
_cell.length_b   1.000
_cell.length_c   1.000
_cell.angle_alpha   90.00
_cell.angle_beta   90.00
_cell.angle_gamma   90.00
#
_symmetry.space_group_name_H-M   'P 1'
#
loop_
_entity.id
_entity.type
_entity.pdbx_description
1 polymer ?
#
loop_
_entity_poly.entity_id
_entity_poly.type
_entity_poly.pdbx_seq_one_letter_code
_entity_poly.pdbx_strand_id
1 'polypeptide(L)'
;MMYDQQRAQQPPSKTPDPTKRRGPQPSRTEPARERDRATDPVLLPQNERDELALRLQQALDTSTDKPRQAVEEADAVLSDAITRLTAALTEHRRLLRTGWQDEDTELQPEELRLTLDQYRQITELLLRL
;
A
#
# COMPACT_ATOMS: atom_id res chain seq x y z
N MET A 1 -0.39 53.66 42.89
CA MET A 1 -0.07 52.57 43.85
C MET A 1 -1.15 52.55 44.91
N MET A 2 -1.88 51.44 45.06
CA MET A 2 -2.84 51.17 46.13
C MET A 2 -2.59 49.73 46.56
N TYR A 3 -2.20 49.54 47.82
CA TYR A 3 -2.12 48.24 48.47
C TYR A 3 -3.50 47.90 49.02
N ASP A 4 -3.95 46.66 48.84
CA ASP A 4 -4.75 45.99 49.87
C ASP A 4 -4.57 44.48 49.75
N GLN A 5 -3.63 43.99 50.55
CA GLN A 5 -3.51 42.60 50.94
C GLN A 5 -4.57 42.29 52.00
N GLN A 6 -5.36 41.26 51.71
CA GLN A 6 -5.74 40.19 52.64
C GLN A 6 -6.35 40.61 53.99
N ARG A 7 -7.63 40.25 54.17
CA ARG A 7 -8.00 39.37 55.28
C ARG A 7 -9.39 38.76 55.11
N ALA A 8 -9.48 37.52 55.58
CA ALA A 8 -10.65 36.72 55.92
C ALA A 8 -11.03 35.64 54.89
N GLN A 9 -11.05 34.33 55.13
CA GLN A 9 -10.79 33.48 56.30
C GLN A 9 -10.40 32.07 55.80
N GLN A 10 -9.59 31.32 56.56
CA GLN A 10 -9.61 29.84 56.54
C GLN A 10 -10.59 29.39 57.65
N PRO A 11 -11.25 28.21 57.60
CA PRO A 11 -10.60 26.92 57.90
C PRO A 11 -11.29 25.71 57.18
N PRO A 12 -11.20 24.44 57.64
CA PRO A 12 -10.16 23.49 57.26
C PRO A 12 -10.70 22.15 56.70
N SER A 13 -9.77 21.26 56.36
CA SER A 13 -9.89 19.79 56.36
C SER A 13 -10.86 19.11 55.38
N LYS A 14 -10.27 18.48 54.36
CA LYS A 14 -10.39 17.03 54.14
C LYS A 14 -9.36 16.59 53.09
N THR A 15 -8.33 15.86 53.51
CA THR A 15 -7.75 14.85 52.63
C THR A 15 -8.82 13.78 52.38
N PRO A 16 -8.96 13.32 51.13
CA PRO A 16 -8.68 11.90 50.92
C PRO A 16 -7.95 11.61 49.61
N ASP A 17 -6.96 10.71 49.78
CA ASP A 17 -6.53 9.65 48.87
C ASP A 17 -5.73 9.98 47.59
N PRO A 18 -4.44 9.55 47.52
CA PRO A 18 -3.64 9.58 46.31
C PRO A 18 -3.72 8.22 45.59
N THR A 19 -4.88 7.80 45.11
CA THR A 19 -4.93 6.70 44.15
C THR A 19 -5.98 6.90 43.06
N LYS A 20 -5.56 6.56 41.84
CA LYS A 20 -6.34 6.54 40.59
C LYS A 20 -6.71 7.91 40.01
N ARG A 21 -5.84 8.36 39.10
CA ARG A 21 -6.15 8.30 37.66
C ARG A 21 -4.89 8.66 36.85
N ARG A 22 -4.05 7.66 36.61
CA ARG A 22 -3.48 7.48 35.27
C ARG A 22 -4.67 7.30 34.33
N GLY A 23 -5.22 8.40 33.84
CA GLY A 23 -6.01 8.40 32.62
C GLY A 23 -5.00 8.44 31.47
N PRO A 24 -4.95 7.41 30.62
CA PRO A 24 -4.00 7.37 29.53
C PRO A 24 -4.28 8.56 28.61
N GLN A 25 -3.20 9.32 28.35
CA GLN A 25 -3.01 10.12 27.15
C GLN A 25 -3.75 9.42 26.00
N PRO A 26 -4.73 10.06 25.32
CA PRO A 26 -5.19 9.50 24.06
C PRO A 26 -3.95 9.53 23.16
N SER A 27 -3.32 8.36 23.06
CA SER A 27 -2.43 8.04 21.98
C SER A 27 -3.17 8.51 20.75
N ARG A 28 -2.64 9.58 20.17
CA ARG A 28 -2.83 9.92 18.78
C ARG A 28 -2.25 8.73 18.02
N THR A 29 -3.02 7.64 18.02
CA THR A 29 -2.93 6.58 17.05
C THR A 29 -3.40 7.25 15.79
N GLU A 30 -2.48 7.94 15.15
CA GLU A 30 -2.54 8.21 13.74
C GLU A 30 -2.43 6.83 13.06
N PRO A 31 -3.51 6.28 12.46
CA PRO A 31 -3.33 5.44 11.29
C PRO A 31 -2.97 6.37 10.12
N ALA A 32 -1.83 7.05 10.23
CA ALA A 32 -1.28 7.90 9.15
C ALA A 32 -0.06 7.24 8.49
N ARG A 33 0.27 5.99 8.87
CA ARG A 33 1.23 5.15 8.13
C ARG A 33 0.56 4.18 7.16
N GLU A 34 -0.76 4.28 7.02
CA GLU A 34 -1.56 3.48 6.10
C GLU A 34 -2.20 4.34 5.00
N ARG A 35 -1.71 5.57 4.83
CA ARG A 35 -1.86 6.30 3.58
C ARG A 35 -0.61 6.03 2.76
N ASP A 36 -0.77 5.29 1.68
CA ASP A 36 0.19 5.20 0.59
C ASP A 36 1.50 4.47 0.90
N ARG A 37 1.44 3.18 1.30
CA ARG A 37 2.13 2.27 0.37
C ARG A 37 1.34 2.43 -0.91
N ALA A 38 1.90 3.16 -1.88
CA ALA A 38 1.47 3.11 -3.26
C ALA A 38 1.01 1.67 -3.49
N THR A 39 -0.30 1.48 -3.62
CA THR A 39 -0.83 0.14 -3.86
C THR A 39 -0.33 -0.15 -5.24
N ASP A 40 0.85 -0.78 -5.32
CA ASP A 40 1.49 -1.10 -6.58
C ASP A 40 0.39 -1.70 -7.44
N PRO A 41 0.12 -1.13 -8.62
CA PRO A 41 -1.01 -1.55 -9.43
C PRO A 41 -0.95 -3.07 -9.53
N VAL A 42 -2.00 -3.75 -9.06
CA VAL A 42 -2.03 -5.21 -9.05
C VAL A 42 -2.15 -5.64 -10.49
N LEU A 43 -1.00 -5.88 -11.12
CA LEU A 43 -0.91 -6.19 -12.55
C LEU A 43 -1.47 -7.58 -12.86
N LEU A 44 -1.35 -8.52 -11.92
CA LEU A 44 -1.86 -9.88 -12.08
C LEU A 44 -2.88 -10.20 -10.98
N PRO A 45 -4.03 -10.81 -11.34
CA PRO A 45 -4.97 -11.35 -10.37
C PRO A 45 -4.28 -12.30 -9.39
N GLN A 46 -4.70 -12.28 -8.12
CA GLN A 46 -4.06 -13.07 -7.05
C GLN A 46 -4.02 -14.57 -7.38
N ASN A 47 -5.10 -15.11 -7.94
CA ASN A 47 -5.20 -16.51 -8.37
C ASN A 47 -4.14 -16.88 -9.41
N GLU A 48 -3.83 -15.99 -10.36
CA GLU A 48 -2.79 -16.25 -11.37
C GLU A 48 -1.39 -16.21 -10.76
N ARG A 49 -1.15 -15.30 -9.80
CA ARG A 49 0.12 -15.25 -9.06
C ARG A 49 0.32 -16.51 -8.24
N ASP A 50 -0.72 -16.98 -7.57
CA ASP A 50 -0.69 -18.20 -6.75
C ASP A 50 -0.45 -19.45 -7.61
N GLU A 51 -1.07 -19.52 -8.79
CA GLU A 51 -0.83 -20.60 -9.76
C GLU A 51 0.62 -20.65 -10.23
N LEU A 52 1.19 -19.51 -10.64
CA LEU A 52 2.58 -19.41 -11.06
C LEU A 52 3.55 -19.74 -9.91
N ALA A 53 3.26 -19.26 -8.71
CA ALA A 53 4.05 -19.56 -7.52
C ALA A 53 4.05 -21.06 -7.20
N LEU A 54 2.88 -21.70 -7.25
CA LEU A 54 2.76 -23.14 -7.01
C LEU A 54 3.55 -23.96 -8.04
N ARG A 55 3.44 -23.61 -9.33
CA ARG A 55 4.18 -24.29 -10.42
C ARG A 55 5.68 -24.11 -10.27
N LEU A 56 6.14 -22.93 -9.85
CA LEU A 56 7.56 -22.70 -9.57
C LEU A 56 8.05 -23.55 -8.39
N GLN A 57 7.28 -23.64 -7.30
CA GLN A 57 7.64 -24.49 -6.16
C GLN A 57 7.77 -25.97 -6.58
N GLN A 58 6.84 -26.47 -7.40
CA GLN A 58 6.90 -27.85 -7.93
C GLN A 58 8.16 -28.11 -8.76
N ALA A 59 8.56 -27.15 -9.59
CA ALA A 59 9.80 -27.26 -10.38
C ALA A 59 11.03 -27.30 -9.46
N LEU A 60 11.06 -26.46 -8.41
CA LEU A 60 12.15 -26.44 -7.44
C LEU A 60 12.26 -27.74 -6.64
N ASP A 61 11.13 -28.32 -6.22
CA ASP A 61 11.10 -29.61 -5.52
C ASP A 61 11.66 -30.74 -6.39
N THR A 62 11.33 -30.72 -7.68
CA THR A 62 11.79 -31.71 -8.67
C THR A 62 13.28 -31.56 -9.02
N SER A 63 13.91 -30.44 -8.67
CA SER A 63 15.33 -30.16 -8.95
C SER A 63 16.28 -31.18 -8.32
N THR A 64 15.90 -31.74 -7.18
CA THR A 64 16.70 -32.74 -6.46
C THR A 64 16.84 -34.05 -7.25
N ASP A 65 15.77 -34.47 -7.93
CA ASP A 65 15.75 -35.73 -8.68
C ASP A 65 16.10 -35.52 -10.16
N LYS A 66 15.63 -34.43 -10.76
CA LYS A 66 15.75 -34.14 -12.20
C LYS A 66 16.12 -32.68 -12.45
N PRO A 67 17.39 -32.30 -12.23
CA PRO A 67 17.81 -30.89 -12.26
C PRO A 67 17.57 -30.21 -13.62
N ARG A 68 17.77 -30.93 -14.74
CA ARG A 68 17.52 -30.37 -16.08
C ARG A 68 16.02 -30.12 -16.33
N GLN A 69 15.17 -31.08 -15.97
CA GLN A 69 13.72 -30.95 -16.15
C GLN A 69 13.18 -29.82 -15.27
N ALA A 70 13.63 -29.71 -14.03
CA ALA A 70 13.26 -28.62 -13.12
C ALA A 70 13.59 -27.22 -13.68
N VAL A 71 14.74 -27.07 -14.34
CA VAL A 71 15.12 -25.81 -14.98
C VAL A 71 14.23 -25.51 -16.18
N GLU A 72 13.94 -26.51 -17.02
CA GLU A 72 13.01 -26.35 -18.16
C GLU A 72 11.60 -25.96 -17.71
N GLU A 73 11.11 -26.56 -16.62
CA GLU A 73 9.82 -26.22 -16.02
C GLU A 73 9.83 -24.81 -15.40
N ALA A 74 10.89 -24.43 -14.69
CA ALA A 74 11.04 -23.09 -14.14
C ALA A 74 11.11 -22.01 -15.23
N ASP A 75 11.81 -22.29 -16.35
CA ASP A 75 11.87 -21.40 -17.52
C ASP A 75 10.48 -21.24 -18.17
N ALA A 76 9.74 -22.34 -18.32
CA ALA A 76 8.37 -22.31 -18.83
C ALA A 76 7.43 -21.49 -17.92
N VAL A 77 7.56 -21.61 -16.60
CA VAL A 77 6.78 -20.80 -15.63
C VAL A 77 7.16 -19.32 -15.74
N LEU A 78 8.44 -19.00 -15.87
CA LEU A 78 8.90 -17.62 -16.07
C LEU A 78 8.35 -17.02 -17.38
N SER A 79 8.40 -17.78 -18.48
CA SER A 79 7.88 -17.35 -19.78
C SER A 79 6.38 -17.05 -19.75
N ASP A 80 5.60 -17.91 -19.09
CA ASP A 80 4.17 -17.72 -18.86
C ASP A 80 3.92 -16.47 -18.01
N ALA A 81 4.66 -16.29 -16.91
CA ALA A 81 4.56 -15.11 -16.06
C ALA A 81 4.84 -13.80 -16.83
N ILE A 82 5.87 -13.77 -17.68
CA ILE A 82 6.22 -12.61 -18.53
C ILE A 82 5.07 -12.31 -19.50
N THR A 83 4.48 -13.35 -20.10
CA THR A 83 3.40 -13.21 -21.06
C THR A 83 2.15 -12.64 -20.40
N ARG A 84 1.73 -13.19 -19.25
CA ARG A 84 0.58 -12.69 -18.48
C ARG A 84 0.80 -11.24 -18.02
N LEU A 85 2.00 -10.93 -17.51
CA LEU A 85 2.37 -9.59 -17.09
C LEU A 85 2.29 -8.58 -18.24
N THR A 86 2.84 -8.93 -19.41
CA THR A 86 2.83 -8.08 -20.60
C THR A 86 1.40 -7.83 -21.11
N ALA A 87 0.55 -8.87 -21.10
CA ALA A 87 -0.85 -8.75 -21.47
C ALA A 87 -1.60 -7.81 -20.53
N ALA A 88 -1.43 -7.98 -19.22
CA ALA A 88 -2.07 -7.12 -18.23
C ALA A 88 -1.61 -5.66 -18.32
N LEU A 89 -0.31 -5.43 -18.50
CA LEU A 89 0.24 -4.08 -18.72
C LEU A 89 -0.32 -3.44 -20.00
N THR A 90 -0.47 -4.22 -21.06
CA THR A 90 -1.03 -3.74 -22.32
C THR A 90 -2.49 -3.32 -22.14
N GLU A 91 -3.28 -4.12 -21.42
CA GLU A 91 -4.67 -3.80 -21.13
C GLU A 91 -4.80 -2.59 -20.20
N HIS A 92 -3.98 -2.52 -19.15
CA HIS A 92 -3.96 -1.39 -18.24
C HIS A 92 -3.59 -0.08 -18.98
N ARG A 93 -2.58 -0.11 -19.86
CA ARG A 93 -2.22 1.03 -20.71
C ARG A 93 -3.37 1.42 -21.64
N ARG A 94 -4.14 0.45 -22.14
CA ARG A 94 -5.33 0.69 -22.99
C ARG A 94 -6.42 1.40 -22.19
N LEU A 95 -6.74 0.91 -20.99
CA LEU A 95 -7.74 1.51 -20.08
C LEU A 95 -7.36 2.94 -19.67
N LEU A 96 -6.08 3.16 -19.31
CA LEU A 96 -5.57 4.49 -19.02
C LEU A 96 -5.71 5.40 -20.24
N ARG A 97 -5.34 4.93 -21.43
CA ARG A 97 -5.46 5.71 -22.67
C ARG A 97 -6.89 6.09 -22.97
N THR A 98 -7.84 5.16 -22.85
CA THR A 98 -9.26 5.46 -23.06
C THR A 98 -9.80 6.47 -22.05
N GLY A 99 -9.29 6.47 -20.81
CA GLY A 99 -9.74 7.39 -19.77
C GLY A 99 -9.43 8.86 -20.05
N TRP A 100 -8.35 9.18 -20.79
CA TRP A 100 -7.99 10.56 -21.11
C TRP A 100 -8.08 10.97 -22.59
N GLN A 101 -8.19 10.01 -23.52
CA GLN A 101 -8.37 10.30 -24.95
C GLN A 101 -9.82 10.59 -25.36
N ASP A 102 -10.78 10.48 -24.45
CA ASP A 102 -12.17 10.82 -24.74
C ASP A 102 -12.31 12.36 -24.83
N GLU A 103 -12.24 12.91 -26.05
CA GLU A 103 -12.22 14.36 -26.33
C GLU A 103 -13.50 15.10 -25.86
N ASP A 104 -14.59 14.36 -25.60
CA ASP A 104 -15.85 14.88 -25.05
C ASP A 104 -15.86 14.99 -23.52
N THR A 105 -14.86 14.44 -22.83
CA THR A 105 -14.73 14.58 -21.38
C THR A 105 -13.82 15.76 -21.08
N GLU A 106 -14.39 16.88 -20.63
CA GLU A 106 -13.62 17.93 -19.94
C GLU A 106 -13.09 17.36 -18.63
N LEU A 107 -12.04 16.53 -18.73
CA LEU A 107 -11.35 15.97 -17.58
C LEU A 107 -10.83 17.12 -16.74
N GLN A 108 -11.21 17.10 -15.47
CA GLN A 108 -10.73 18.09 -14.54
C GLN A 108 -9.20 17.96 -14.41
N PRO A 109 -8.47 19.05 -14.22
CA PRO A 109 -7.00 19.01 -14.13
C PRO A 109 -6.48 18.06 -13.02
N GLU A 110 -7.31 17.77 -12.03
CA GLU A 110 -7.07 16.77 -10.98
C GLU A 110 -7.05 15.33 -11.51
N GLU A 111 -7.94 14.98 -12.44
CA GLU A 111 -8.04 13.64 -13.05
C GLU A 111 -6.86 13.38 -13.98
N LEU A 112 -6.39 14.41 -14.69
CA LEU A 112 -5.17 14.33 -15.51
C LEU A 112 -3.92 14.10 -14.64
N ARG A 113 -3.84 14.76 -13.48
CA ARG A 113 -2.75 14.53 -12.51
C ARG A 113 -2.78 13.11 -11.96
N LEU A 114 -3.96 12.58 -11.63
CA LEU A 114 -4.10 11.19 -11.19
C LEU A 114 -3.66 10.19 -12.27
N THR A 115 -4.05 10.45 -13.51
CA THR A 115 -3.66 9.63 -14.67
C THR A 115 -2.14 9.62 -14.84
N LEU A 116 -1.49 10.79 -14.79
CA LEU A 116 -0.03 10.89 -14.87
C LEU A 116 0.67 10.17 -13.71
N ASP A 117 0.12 10.23 -12.50
CA ASP A 117 0.65 9.50 -11.36
C ASP A 117 0.56 7.99 -11.56
N GLN A 118 -0.55 7.49 -12.13
CA GLN A 118 -0.70 6.07 -12.49
C GLN A 118 0.32 5.63 -13.56
N TYR A 119 0.55 6.44 -14.60
CA TYR A 119 1.62 6.16 -15.58
C TYR A 119 3.01 6.12 -14.93
N ARG A 120 3.29 7.04 -14.01
CA ARG A 120 4.55 7.10 -13.27
C ARG A 120 4.73 5.85 -12.40
N GLN A 121 3.73 5.47 -11.62
CA GLN A 121 3.77 4.30 -10.75
C GLN A 121 4.06 3.01 -11.54
N ILE A 122 3.39 2.80 -12.68
CA ILE A 122 3.62 1.62 -13.53
C ILE A 122 5.04 1.62 -14.10
N THR A 123 5.52 2.79 -14.54
CA THR A 123 6.88 2.93 -15.06
C THR A 123 7.91 2.66 -13.96
N GLU A 124 7.70 3.17 -12.75
CA GLU A 124 8.57 2.91 -11.60
C GLU A 124 8.54 1.44 -11.17
N LEU A 125 7.38 0.79 -11.22
CA LEU A 125 7.24 -0.64 -10.96
C LEU A 125 8.04 -1.46 -11.98
N LEU A 126 7.97 -1.09 -13.27
CA LEU A 126 8.76 -1.73 -14.33
C LEU A 126 10.27 -1.53 -14.17
N LEU A 127 10.71 -0.36 -13.70
CA LEU A 127 12.12 -0.05 -13.47
C LEU A 127 12.70 -0.71 -12.21
N ARG A 128 11.86 -1.27 -11.33
CA ARG A 128 12.28 -1.96 -10.11
C ARG A 128 12.39 -3.49 -10.27
N LEU A 129 11.88 -4.04 -11.38
CA LEU A 129 12.05 -5.45 -11.77
C LEU A 129 13.49 -5.69 -12.21
#